data_AF-A0A1A9BYB4-F1
#
_entry.id   AF-A0A1A9BYB4-F1
#
_cell.length_a   1.000
_cell.length_b   1.000
_cell.length_c   1.000
_cell.angle_alpha   90.00
_cell.angle_beta   90.00
_cell.angle_gamma   90.00
#
_symmetry.space_group_name_H-M   'P 1'
#
loop_
_entity.id
_entity.type
_entity.pdbx_description
1 polymer ?
#
loop_
_entity_poly.entity_id
_entity_poly.type
_entity_poly.pdbx_seq_one_letter_code
_entity_poly.pdbx_strand_id
1 'polypeptide(L)'
;MTAGPGEVRVPRAAVPPGERGATRIADRVVAKVASRAAREALGALPKSASPPYAGVTVHHDIAHVRIHLELDYPTDIGARCAAVRRHVAERVGALVGMEVPEVAVQVERLHAAHGTEVRTR
;
A
#
# COMPACT_ATOMS: atom_id res chain seq x y z
N MET A 1 64.66 -0.24 13.25
CA MET A 1 63.60 -0.84 12.42
C MET A 1 62.39 -1.03 13.32
N THR A 2 61.45 -0.09 13.30
CA THR A 2 60.32 -0.06 14.24
C THR A 2 59.16 -0.86 13.65
N ALA A 3 58.72 -1.91 14.36
CA ALA A 3 57.56 -2.72 13.99
C ALA A 3 56.27 -1.93 14.24
N GLY A 4 55.45 -1.79 13.20
CA GLY A 4 54.13 -1.17 13.30
C GLY A 4 53.16 -2.03 14.11
N PRO A 5 52.23 -1.44 14.88
CA PRO A 5 51.27 -2.20 15.66
C PRO A 5 50.36 -2.98 14.71
N GLY A 6 50.37 -4.31 14.85
CA GLY A 6 49.52 -5.19 14.08
C GLY A 6 48.05 -4.85 14.29
N GLU A 7 47.36 -4.49 13.21
CA GLU A 7 45.91 -4.44 13.19
C GLU A 7 45.38 -5.84 13.52
N VAL A 8 44.87 -6.00 14.73
CA VAL A 8 44.14 -7.19 15.14
C VAL A 8 42.85 -7.21 14.34
N ARG A 9 42.83 -7.95 13.23
CA ARG A 9 41.62 -8.19 12.46
C ARG A 9 40.69 -9.06 13.29
N VAL A 10 39.78 -8.42 14.02
CA VAL A 10 38.77 -9.10 14.83
C VAL A 10 37.98 -10.03 13.89
N PRO A 11 37.91 -11.35 14.16
CA PRO A 11 37.15 -12.27 13.34
C PRO A 11 35.69 -11.81 13.30
N ARG A 12 35.18 -11.52 12.11
CA ARG A 12 33.77 -11.16 11.94
C ARG A 12 32.95 -12.39 12.30
N ALA A 13 32.24 -12.33 13.42
CA ALA A 13 31.41 -13.43 13.89
C ALA A 13 30.50 -13.90 12.75
N ALA A 14 30.54 -15.21 12.46
CA ALA A 14 29.75 -15.79 11.39
C ALA A 14 28.27 -15.68 11.74
N VAL A 15 27.52 -14.88 10.97
CA VAL A 15 26.06 -14.74 11.13
C VAL A 15 25.42 -16.13 10.95
N PRO A 16 24.51 -16.59 11.82
CA PRO A 16 23.81 -17.86 11.65
C PRO A 16 23.12 -17.98 10.27
N PRO A 17 23.00 -19.18 9.68
CA PRO A 17 22.41 -19.35 8.34
C PRO A 17 21.04 -18.68 8.16
N GLY A 18 20.18 -18.70 9.18
CA GLY A 18 18.84 -18.09 9.15
C GLY A 18 18.83 -16.57 9.28
N GLU A 19 19.94 -15.96 9.68
CA GLU A 19 20.09 -14.51 9.82
C GLU A 19 20.88 -13.90 8.64
N ARG A 20 21.27 -14.75 7.67
CA ARG A 20 21.98 -14.30 6.47
C ARG A 20 21.01 -13.67 5.48
N GLY A 21 20.98 -12.34 5.49
CA GLY A 21 20.22 -11.54 4.53
C GLY A 21 18.92 -11.02 5.11
N ALA A 22 18.60 -9.77 4.80
CA ALA A 22 17.36 -9.12 5.20
C ALA A 22 16.72 -8.49 3.97
N THR A 23 15.42 -8.71 3.77
CA THR A 23 14.66 -8.07 2.70
C THR A 23 14.25 -6.68 3.17
N ARG A 24 14.83 -5.63 2.57
CA ARG A 24 14.38 -4.25 2.79
C ARG A 24 13.43 -3.83 1.68
N ILE A 25 12.19 -3.57 2.06
CA ILE A 25 11.16 -3.08 1.14
C ILE A 25 11.08 -1.56 1.29
N ALA A 26 11.35 -0.84 0.21
CA ALA A 26 11.23 0.61 0.21
C ALA A 26 9.75 1.04 0.20
N ASP A 27 9.44 2.18 0.83
CA ASP A 27 8.09 2.76 0.93
C ASP A 27 7.39 2.86 -0.42
N ARG A 28 8.14 3.22 -1.48
CA ARG A 28 7.63 3.27 -2.86
C ARG A 28 7.09 1.94 -3.38
N VAL A 29 7.62 0.81 -2.89
CA VAL A 29 7.16 -0.53 -3.26
C VAL A 29 5.88 -0.84 -2.50
N VAL A 30 5.81 -0.51 -1.21
CA VAL A 30 4.60 -0.64 -0.40
C VAL A 30 3.46 0.18 -1.00
N ALA A 31 3.74 1.42 -1.43
CA ALA A 31 2.78 2.27 -2.14
C ALA A 31 2.26 1.63 -3.44
N LYS A 32 3.12 0.96 -4.22
CA LYS A 32 2.69 0.22 -5.42
C LYS A 32 1.80 -0.97 -5.08
N VAL A 33 2.14 -1.73 -4.04
CA VAL A 33 1.33 -2.85 -3.57
C VAL A 33 -0.03 -2.36 -3.09
N ALA A 34 -0.07 -1.31 -2.29
CA ALA A 34 -1.30 -0.71 -1.79
C ALA A 34 -2.19 -0.17 -2.93
N SER A 35 -1.60 0.54 -3.91
CA SER A 35 -2.32 1.03 -5.09
C SER A 35 -2.93 -0.12 -5.89
N ARG A 36 -2.18 -1.22 -6.05
CA ARG A 36 -2.65 -2.41 -6.76
C ARG A 36 -3.77 -3.12 -5.99
N ALA A 37 -3.62 -3.29 -4.68
CA ALA A 37 -4.64 -3.87 -3.82
C ALA A 37 -5.93 -3.02 -3.84
N ALA A 38 -5.82 -1.69 -3.78
CA ALA A 38 -6.98 -0.81 -3.91
C ALA A 38 -7.72 -1.03 -5.24
N ARG A 39 -6.99 -1.16 -6.35
CA ARG A 39 -7.58 -1.47 -7.66
C ARG A 39 -8.29 -2.82 -7.69
N GLU A 40 -7.72 -3.84 -7.05
CA GLU A 40 -8.36 -5.17 -6.95
C GLU A 40 -9.67 -5.11 -6.19
N ALA A 41 -9.73 -4.34 -5.09
CA ALA A 41 -10.93 -4.15 -4.30
C ALA A 41 -12.02 -3.32 -5.02
N LEU A 42 -11.61 -2.33 -5.81
CA LEU A 42 -12.53 -1.48 -6.57
C LEU A 42 -13.15 -2.19 -7.79
N GLY A 43 -12.44 -3.18 -8.34
CA GLY A 43 -12.87 -3.92 -9.52
C GLY A 43 -12.82 -3.08 -10.81
N ALA A 44 -13.83 -3.22 -11.66
CA ALA A 44 -13.95 -2.43 -12.88
C ALA A 44 -14.22 -0.96 -12.53
N LEU A 45 -13.31 -0.08 -12.96
CA LEU A 45 -13.46 1.36 -12.86
C LEU A 45 -14.16 1.90 -14.12
N PRO A 46 -14.94 2.98 -14.01
CA PRO A 46 -15.50 3.63 -15.18
C PRO A 46 -14.37 4.15 -16.09
N LYS A 47 -14.63 4.21 -17.40
CA LYS A 47 -13.60 4.56 -18.41
C LYS A 47 -12.97 5.94 -18.20
N SER A 48 -13.68 6.84 -17.53
CA SER A 48 -13.25 8.19 -17.19
C SER A 48 -12.55 8.30 -15.83
N ALA A 49 -12.53 7.24 -15.02
CA ALA A 49 -11.90 7.30 -13.70
C ALA A 49 -10.39 7.16 -13.79
N SER A 50 -9.70 8.00 -13.03
CA SER A 50 -8.28 7.86 -12.78
C SER A 50 -8.01 6.57 -11.99
N PRO A 51 -6.91 5.86 -12.25
CA PRO A 51 -6.54 4.71 -11.44
C PRO A 51 -6.22 5.14 -9.99
N PRO A 52 -6.53 4.30 -8.99
CA PRO A 52 -6.22 4.63 -7.60
C PRO A 52 -4.71 4.68 -7.38
N TYR A 53 -4.29 5.59 -6.52
CA TYR A 53 -2.89 5.69 -6.10
C TYR A 53 -2.80 5.77 -4.57
N ALA A 54 -1.64 5.36 -4.05
CA ALA A 54 -1.40 5.33 -2.61
C ALA A 54 -0.14 6.12 -2.24
N GLY A 55 -0.24 6.87 -1.14
CA GLY A 55 0.90 7.36 -0.37
C GLY A 55 1.12 6.47 0.83
N VAL A 56 2.38 6.21 1.17
CA VAL A 56 2.75 5.37 2.31
C VAL A 56 3.89 6.02 3.07
N THR A 57 3.77 5.99 4.39
CA THR A 57 4.86 6.29 5.32
C THR A 57 5.13 5.06 6.15
N VAL A 58 6.38 4.57 6.14
CA VAL A 58 6.78 3.41 6.93
C VAL A 58 7.61 3.87 8.13
N HIS A 59 7.24 3.35 9.31
CA HIS A 59 8.01 3.50 10.54
C HIS A 59 8.29 2.12 11.11
N HIS A 60 9.55 1.68 11.03
CA HIS A 60 9.96 0.30 11.34
C HIS A 60 9.19 -0.70 10.47
N ASP A 61 8.27 -1.47 11.06
CA ASP A 61 7.45 -2.48 10.37
C ASP A 61 5.97 -2.06 10.30
N ILE A 62 5.67 -0.81 10.65
CA ILE A 62 4.31 -0.24 10.63
C ILE A 62 4.18 0.66 9.40
N ALA A 63 3.19 0.37 8.56
CA ALA A 63 2.87 1.16 7.37
C ALA A 63 1.55 1.92 7.56
N HIS A 64 1.62 3.25 7.47
CA HIS A 64 0.43 4.10 7.37
C HIS A 64 0.12 4.35 5.90
N VAL A 65 -1.09 4.02 5.47
CA VAL A 65 -1.47 4.06 4.05
C VAL A 65 -2.57 5.09 3.82
N ARG A 66 -2.36 5.97 2.83
CA ARG A 66 -3.39 6.88 2.30
C ARG A 66 -3.70 6.51 0.86
N ILE A 67 -4.96 6.25 0.55
CA ILE A 67 -5.43 5.84 -0.77
C ILE A 67 -6.31 6.95 -1.34
N HIS A 68 -6.02 7.34 -2.57
CA HIS A 68 -6.82 8.27 -3.36
C HIS A 68 -7.53 7.47 -4.45
N LEU A 69 -8.84 7.63 -4.55
CA LEU A 69 -9.65 6.88 -5.50
C LEU A 69 -10.85 7.68 -6.02
N GLU A 70 -11.39 7.24 -7.14
CA GLU A 70 -12.60 7.76 -7.75
C GLU A 70 -13.66 6.64 -7.76
N LEU A 71 -14.93 6.98 -7.52
CA LEU A 71 -16.03 6.02 -7.43
C LEU A 71 -17.18 6.37 -8.37
N ASP A 72 -17.94 5.37 -8.80
CA ASP A 72 -19.21 5.56 -9.48
C ASP A 72 -20.28 6.09 -8.54
N TYR A 73 -21.25 6.82 -9.09
CA TYR A 73 -22.47 7.23 -8.40
C TYR A 73 -23.70 6.87 -9.26
N PRO A 74 -24.74 6.27 -8.67
CA PRO A 74 -24.90 5.93 -7.25
C PRO A 74 -24.16 4.65 -6.82
N THR A 75 -23.48 4.68 -5.67
CA THR A 75 -22.90 3.53 -4.99
C THR A 75 -22.89 3.75 -3.47
N ASP A 76 -22.79 2.69 -2.67
CA ASP A 76 -22.54 2.83 -1.23
C ASP A 76 -21.06 3.15 -0.99
N ILE A 77 -20.76 4.44 -0.87
CA ILE A 77 -19.41 4.95 -0.64
C ILE A 77 -18.81 4.37 0.65
N GLY A 78 -19.61 4.23 1.70
CA GLY A 78 -19.15 3.71 2.99
C GLY A 78 -18.72 2.26 2.88
N ALA A 79 -19.58 1.41 2.32
CA ALA A 79 -19.28 -0.01 2.13
C ALA A 79 -18.10 -0.22 1.17
N ARG A 80 -18.03 0.56 0.07
CA ARG A 80 -16.95 0.44 -0.92
C ARG A 80 -15.60 0.88 -0.33
N CYS A 81 -15.56 2.00 0.40
CA CYS A 81 -14.37 2.44 1.11
C CYS A 81 -13.94 1.44 2.20
N ALA A 82 -14.89 0.86 2.96
CA ALA A 82 -14.58 -0.15 3.97
C ALA A 82 -13.98 -1.42 3.36
N ALA A 83 -14.53 -1.89 2.23
CA ALA A 83 -13.98 -3.01 1.48
C ALA A 83 -12.55 -2.75 1.00
N VAL A 84 -12.29 -1.54 0.47
CA VAL A 84 -10.94 -1.13 0.06
C VAL A 84 -9.98 -1.11 1.26
N ARG A 85 -10.37 -0.50 2.39
CA ARG A 85 -9.52 -0.46 3.60
C ARG A 85 -9.11 -1.85 4.06
N ARG A 86 -10.08 -2.76 4.15
CA ARG A 86 -9.85 -4.15 4.57
C ARG A 86 -8.91 -4.87 3.60
N HIS A 87 -9.22 -4.85 2.31
CA HIS A 87 -8.43 -5.56 1.29
C HIS A 87 -6.99 -5.04 1.21
N VAL A 88 -6.77 -3.72 1.34
CA VAL A 88 -5.41 -3.16 1.33
C VAL A 88 -4.62 -3.58 2.56
N ALA A 89 -5.20 -3.50 3.76
CA ALA A 89 -4.53 -3.93 4.99
C ALA A 89 -4.13 -5.41 4.91
N GLU A 90 -5.06 -6.28 4.48
CA GLU A 90 -4.81 -7.71 4.30
C GLU A 90 -3.70 -7.97 3.26
N ARG A 91 -3.79 -7.33 2.09
CA ARG A 91 -2.86 -7.61 0.98
C ARG A 91 -1.46 -7.08 1.24
N VAL A 92 -1.34 -5.89 1.84
CA VAL A 92 -0.03 -5.33 2.22
C VAL A 92 0.59 -6.16 3.33
N GLY A 93 -0.15 -6.54 4.37
CA GLY A 93 0.35 -7.42 5.43
C GLY A 93 0.84 -8.76 4.88
N ALA A 94 0.07 -9.38 3.98
CA ALA A 94 0.43 -10.68 3.40
C ALA A 94 1.65 -10.63 2.45
N LEU A 95 1.86 -9.54 1.71
CA LEU A 95 2.93 -9.46 0.70
C LEU A 95 4.20 -8.76 1.18
N VAL A 96 4.07 -7.82 2.10
CA VAL A 96 5.17 -6.96 2.57
C VAL A 96 5.62 -7.35 3.98
N GLY A 97 4.77 -8.05 4.75
CA GLY A 97 5.08 -8.42 6.13
C GLY A 97 5.08 -7.24 7.11
N MET A 98 4.37 -6.16 6.76
CA MET A 98 4.21 -4.97 7.60
C MET A 98 2.83 -4.94 8.25
N GLU A 99 2.74 -4.37 9.45
CA GLU A 99 1.46 -4.07 10.10
C GLU A 99 0.86 -2.80 9.51
N VAL A 100 -0.44 -2.83 9.19
CA VAL A 100 -1.17 -1.69 8.62
C VAL A 100 -2.30 -1.30 9.56
N PRO A 101 -2.02 -0.54 10.63
CA PRO A 101 -3.03 -0.17 11.62
C PRO A 101 -4.03 0.86 11.07
N GLU A 102 -3.62 1.66 10.08
CA GLU A 102 -4.44 2.72 9.53
C GLU A 102 -4.38 2.75 7.99
N VAL A 103 -5.57 2.70 7.39
CA VAL A 103 -5.78 2.96 5.96
C VAL A 103 -6.76 4.11 5.82
N ALA A 104 -6.27 5.29 5.45
CA ALA A 104 -7.08 6.45 5.14
C ALA A 104 -7.50 6.40 3.66
N VAL A 105 -8.81 6.51 3.39
CA VAL A 105 -9.34 6.54 2.01
C VAL A 105 -9.93 7.90 1.72
N GLN A 106 -9.44 8.51 0.65
CA GLN A 106 -9.90 9.79 0.11
C GLN A 106 -10.57 9.56 -1.24
N VAL A 107 -11.84 9.97 -1.34
CA VAL A 107 -12.60 9.95 -2.58
C VAL A 107 -12.45 11.29 -3.27
N GLU A 108 -11.78 11.33 -4.42
CA GLU A 108 -11.47 12.59 -5.12
C GLU A 108 -12.58 13.00 -6.08
N ARG A 109 -13.24 12.02 -6.70
CA ARG A 109 -14.30 12.25 -7.67
C ARG A 109 -15.37 11.17 -7.59
N LEU A 110 -16.62 11.60 -7.71
CA LEU A 110 -17.76 10.73 -7.93
C LEU A 110 -18.22 10.88 -9.39
N HIS A 111 -18.22 9.76 -10.12
CA HIS A 111 -18.68 9.70 -11.52
C HIS A 111 -20.14 9.33 -11.54
N ALA A 112 -21.00 10.31 -11.76
CA ALA A 112 -22.41 10.03 -12.02
C ALA A 112 -22.52 9.22 -13.32
N ALA A 113 -23.22 8.08 -13.27
CA ALA A 113 -23.76 7.50 -14.48
C ALA A 113 -24.64 8.59 -15.13
N HIS A 114 -24.30 9.00 -16.36
CA HIS A 114 -25.04 10.05 -17.07
C HIS A 114 -26.54 9.80 -16.95
N GLY A 115 -27.25 10.86 -16.53
CA GLY A 115 -28.58 10.79 -15.92
C GLY A 115 -29.50 9.79 -16.61
N THR A 116 -29.98 8.81 -15.84
CA THR A 116 -31.20 8.10 -16.18
C THR A 116 -32.28 9.16 -16.32
N GLU A 117 -32.71 9.44 -17.56
CA GLU A 117 -33.93 10.16 -17.85
C GLU A 117 -35.06 9.53 -17.03
N VAL A 118 -35.44 10.20 -15.93
CA VAL A 118 -36.66 9.87 -15.21
C VAL A 118 -37.79 10.32 -16.12
N ARG A 119 -38.29 9.40 -16.94
CA ARG A 119 -39.48 9.58 -17.76
C ARG A 119 -40.68 9.66 -16.82
N THR A 120 -41.08 10.88 -16.45
CA THR A 120 -42.33 11.16 -15.77
C THR A 120 -43.51 10.68 -16.63
N ARG A 121 -44.39 9.89 -16.01
CA ARG A 121 -45.77 9.69 -16.45
C ARG A 121 -46.71 10.29 -15.41
#